data_AF-A0A952WX65-F1
#
_entry.id   AF-A0A952WX65-F1
#
_cell.length_a   1.000
_cell.length_b   1.000
_cell.length_c   1.000
_cell.angle_alpha   90.00
_cell.angle_beta   90.00
_cell.angle_gamma   90.00
#
_symmetry.space_group_name_H-M   'P 1'
#
loop_
_entity.id
_entity.type
_entity.pdbx_description
1 polymer ?
#
loop_
_entity_poly.entity_id
_entity_poly.type
_entity_poly.pdbx_seq_one_letter_code
_entity_poly.pdbx_strand_id
1 'polypeptide(L)'
;MGRGPGHDKKLPRPGVLPTLRPVVAAWVFSTQVVLYVAYVHDEIPWRWRSSVIVIAWGLFGAAGVLTFLWDRRRLQVERRVVQLRFRACTECGYSLHGVAQEGKCPECGARYELDRTIRAWQTWLDR
;
A
#
# COMPACT_ATOMS: atom_id res chain seq x y z
N MET A 1 -15.28 -38.04 -23.16
CA MET A 1 -15.30 -37.12 -21.99
C MET A 1 -13.87 -36.87 -21.55
N GLY A 2 -13.21 -35.84 -22.10
CA GLY A 2 -11.80 -35.54 -21.86
C GLY A 2 -11.64 -34.38 -20.90
N ARG A 3 -11.23 -34.65 -19.66
CA ARG A 3 -10.82 -33.64 -18.68
C ARG A 3 -9.37 -33.25 -19.01
N GLY A 4 -9.20 -32.14 -19.74
CA GLY A 4 -7.89 -31.68 -20.19
C GLY A 4 -6.94 -31.33 -19.03
N PRO A 5 -5.61 -31.48 -19.23
CA PRO A 5 -4.62 -31.27 -18.18
C PRO A 5 -4.66 -29.82 -17.69
N GLY A 6 -4.93 -29.67 -16.40
CA GLY A 6 -4.92 -28.39 -15.70
C GLY A 6 -3.52 -27.80 -15.79
N HIS A 7 -3.37 -26.80 -16.65
CA HIS A 7 -2.23 -25.90 -16.64
C HIS A 7 -2.27 -25.11 -15.33
N ASP A 8 -1.74 -25.69 -14.25
CA ASP A 8 -1.29 -24.95 -13.08
C ASP A 8 -0.11 -24.08 -13.52
N LYS A 9 -0.43 -22.95 -14.17
CA LYS A 9 0.51 -21.84 -14.27
C LYS A 9 0.78 -21.43 -12.84
N LYS A 10 1.93 -21.88 -12.30
CA LYS A 10 2.49 -21.38 -11.04
C LYS A 10 2.41 -19.87 -11.12
N LEU A 11 1.42 -19.31 -10.43
CA LEU A 11 1.28 -17.87 -10.33
C LEU A 11 2.63 -17.37 -9.80
N PRO A 12 3.26 -16.39 -10.47
CA PRO A 12 4.48 -15.80 -9.97
C PRO A 12 4.22 -15.42 -8.52
N ARG A 13 5.04 -15.96 -7.61
CA ARG A 13 4.96 -15.59 -6.20
C ARG A 13 5.09 -14.06 -6.19
N PRO A 14 4.11 -13.31 -5.69
CA PRO A 14 4.22 -11.85 -5.64
C PRO A 14 5.54 -11.59 -4.94
N GLY A 15 6.47 -10.98 -5.68
CA GLY A 15 7.76 -10.62 -5.16
C GLY A 15 7.48 -9.66 -4.02
N VAL A 16 7.54 -10.16 -2.78
CA VAL A 16 7.61 -9.34 -1.59
C VAL A 16 9.00 -8.70 -1.62
N LEU A 17 9.20 -7.78 -2.57
CA LEU A 17 10.37 -6.93 -2.59
C LEU A 17 10.25 -6.00 -1.37
N PRO A 18 11.36 -5.81 -0.64
CA PRO A 18 11.34 -5.35 0.75
C PRO A 18 11.06 -3.84 0.84
N THR A 19 9.79 -3.45 0.76
CA THR A 19 9.33 -2.08 1.09
C THR A 19 9.63 -1.69 2.54
N LEU A 20 9.99 -2.65 3.39
CA LEU A 20 10.49 -2.38 4.74
C LEU A 20 11.83 -1.61 4.78
N ARG A 21 12.69 -1.71 3.75
CA ARG A 21 14.01 -1.04 3.76
C ARG A 21 13.95 0.49 3.73
N PRO A 22 13.17 1.15 2.87
CA PRO A 22 13.10 2.62 2.84
C PRO A 22 12.45 3.21 4.10
N VAL A 23 11.47 2.54 4.70
CA VAL A 23 10.80 3.03 5.92
C VAL A 23 11.76 3.02 7.11
N VAL A 24 12.55 1.96 7.25
CA VAL A 24 13.57 1.88 8.31
C VAL A 24 14.69 2.91 8.09
N ALA A 25 15.13 3.11 6.85
CA ALA A 25 16.13 4.13 6.53
C ALA A 25 15.61 5.55 6.83
N ALA A 26 14.35 5.85 6.52
CA ALA A 26 13.72 7.14 6.84
C ALA A 26 13.59 7.37 8.36
N TRP A 27 13.35 6.30 9.13
CA TRP A 27 13.33 6.33 10.60
C TRP A 27 14.69 6.69 11.20
N VAL A 28 15.76 6.04 10.73
CA VAL A 28 17.12 6.31 11.19
C VAL A 28 17.54 7.75 10.86
N PHE A 29 17.25 8.20 9.64
CA PHE A 29 17.64 9.54 9.20
C PHE A 29 16.89 10.65 9.95
N SER A 30 15.59 10.48 10.21
CA SER A 30 14.80 11.48 10.95
C SER A 30 15.23 11.59 12.41
N THR A 31 15.57 10.46 13.04
CA THR A 31 16.13 10.44 14.40
C THR A 31 17.45 11.22 14.46
N GLN A 32 18.33 11.01 13.48
CA GLN A 32 19.62 11.71 13.38
C GLN A 32 19.45 13.23 13.20
N VAL A 33 18.49 13.65 12.36
CA VAL A 33 18.22 15.09 12.09
C VAL A 33 17.63 15.78 13.31
N VAL A 34 16.69 15.16 14.03
CA VAL A 34 16.11 15.76 15.25
C VAL A 34 17.17 15.95 16.33
N LEU A 35 18.02 14.94 16.54
CA LEU A 35 19.15 15.05 17.48
C LEU A 35 20.14 16.14 17.04
N TYR A 36 20.44 16.23 15.75
CA TYR A 36 21.33 17.26 15.20
C TYR A 36 20.76 18.67 15.38
N VAL A 37 19.48 18.89 15.07
CA VAL A 37 18.82 20.19 15.23
C VAL A 37 18.74 20.59 16.70
N ALA A 38 18.41 19.65 17.60
CA ALA A 38 18.40 19.90 19.04
C ALA A 38 19.79 20.22 19.59
N TYR A 39 20.84 19.66 18.99
CA TYR A 39 22.23 19.90 19.36
C TYR A 39 22.78 21.23 18.81
N VAL A 40 22.46 21.58 17.56
CA VAL A 40 23.01 22.77 16.88
C VAL A 40 22.32 24.07 17.32
N HIS A 41 21.02 24.04 17.66
CA HIS A 41 20.34 25.24 18.11
C HIS A 41 20.47 25.43 19.63
N ASP A 42 21.53 26.14 20.02
CA ASP A 42 21.76 26.52 21.42
C ASP A 42 20.86 27.68 21.90
N GLU A 43 20.15 28.33 20.98
CA GLU A 43 19.26 29.45 21.28
C GLU A 43 17.84 29.06 21.73
N ILE A 44 17.50 27.76 21.71
CA ILE A 44 16.18 27.31 22.19
C ILE A 44 16.20 27.24 23.73
N PRO A 45 15.35 28.02 24.44
CA PRO A 45 15.31 27.97 25.89
C PRO A 45 14.97 26.55 26.36
N TRP A 46 15.76 26.02 27.30
CA TRP A 46 15.63 24.66 27.85
C TRP A 46 14.19 24.20 28.12
N ARG A 47 13.33 25.10 28.61
CA ARG A 47 11.90 24.85 28.89
C ARG A 47 11.06 24.43 27.67
N TRP A 48 11.46 24.76 26.44
CA TRP A 48 10.75 24.38 25.21
C TRP A 48 11.36 23.16 24.50
N ARG A 49 12.62 22.80 24.81
CA ARG A 49 13.33 21.71 24.12
C ARG A 49 12.58 20.37 24.21
N SER A 50 12.10 20.01 25.40
CA SER A 50 11.33 18.77 25.60
C SER A 50 10.03 18.74 24.80
N SER A 51 9.32 19.87 24.74
CA SER A 51 8.04 19.96 24.02
C SER A 51 8.24 19.79 22.52
N VAL A 52 9.26 20.45 21.95
CA VAL A 52 9.57 20.34 20.51
C VAL A 52 9.95 18.90 20.14
N ILE A 53 10.77 18.25 20.96
CA ILE A 53 11.14 16.85 20.76
C ILE A 53 9.89 15.98 20.78
N VAL A 54 9.07 16.05 21.83
CA VAL A 54 7.86 15.20 21.96
C VAL A 54 6.90 15.40 20.79
N ILE A 55 6.67 16.65 20.35
CA ILE A 55 5.80 16.95 19.20
C ILE A 55 6.38 16.38 17.91
N ALA A 56 7.67 16.58 17.65
CA ALA A 56 8.32 16.06 16.44
C ALA A 56 8.25 14.53 16.35
N TRP A 57 8.56 13.85 17.46
CA TRP A 57 8.45 12.40 17.55
C TRP A 57 7.01 11.90 17.41
N GLY A 58 6.04 12.63 17.98
CA GLY A 58 4.61 12.31 17.86
C GLY A 58 4.10 12.39 16.42
N LEU A 59 4.41 13.48 15.71
CA LEU A 59 4.03 13.65 14.30
C LEU A 59 4.69 12.59 13.41
N PHE A 60 5.96 12.28 13.67
CA PHE A 60 6.69 11.26 12.91
C PHE A 60 6.12 9.86 13.14
N GLY A 61 5.82 9.50 14.39
CA GLY A 61 5.16 8.24 14.73
C GLY A 61 3.80 8.10 14.05
N ALA A 62 2.99 9.16 14.06
CA ALA A 62 1.70 9.18 13.37
C ALA A 62 1.85 8.97 11.86
N ALA A 63 2.80 9.65 11.21
CA ALA A 63 3.08 9.46 9.79
C ALA A 63 3.54 8.01 9.46
N GLY A 64 4.38 7.43 10.32
CA GLY A 64 4.80 6.03 10.22
C GLY A 64 3.62 5.06 10.29
N VAL A 65 2.71 5.25 11.25
CA VAL A 65 1.49 4.44 11.38
C VAL A 65 0.60 4.57 10.15
N LEU A 66 0.35 5.79 9.67
CA LEU A 66 -0.47 6.02 8.46
C LEU A 66 0.12 5.31 7.24
N THR A 67 1.44 5.40 7.05
CA THR A 67 2.14 4.72 5.95
C THR A 67 2.04 3.21 6.07
N PHE A 68 2.22 2.66 7.27
CA PHE A 68 2.10 1.22 7.52
C PHE A 68 0.67 0.72 7.28
N LEU A 69 -0.35 1.49 7.69
CA LEU A 69 -1.75 1.16 7.43
C LEU A 69 -2.07 1.21 5.93
N TRP A 70 -1.52 2.19 5.20
CA TRP A 70 -1.64 2.28 3.74
C TRP A 70 -1.02 1.07 3.07
N ASP A 71 0.21 0.69 3.46
CA ASP A 71 0.92 -0.47 2.91
C ASP A 71 0.18 -1.77 3.21
N ARG A 72 -0.32 -1.95 4.43
CA ARG A 72 -1.18 -3.10 4.77
C ARG A 72 -2.44 -3.15 3.92
N ARG A 73 -3.12 -2.02 3.72
CA ARG A 73 -4.30 -1.96 2.85
C ARG A 73 -3.94 -2.34 1.41
N ARG A 74 -2.83 -1.83 0.89
CA ARG A 74 -2.32 -2.17 -0.44
C ARG A 74 -2.09 -3.67 -0.58
N LEU A 75 -1.37 -4.29 0.36
CA LEU A 75 -1.11 -5.73 0.37
C LEU A 75 -2.39 -6.57 0.49
N GLN A 76 -3.39 -6.09 1.25
CA GLN A 76 -4.69 -6.76 1.33
C GLN A 76 -5.44 -6.71 0.00
N VAL A 77 -5.41 -5.57 -0.70
CA VAL A 77 -6.02 -5.43 -2.03
C VAL A 77 -5.33 -6.37 -3.02
N GLU A 78 -4.00 -6.40 -3.05
CA GLU A 78 -3.23 -7.31 -3.91
C GLU A 78 -3.62 -8.78 -3.72
N ARG A 79 -3.66 -9.24 -2.46
CA ARG A 79 -4.07 -10.61 -2.13
C ARG A 79 -5.49 -10.91 -2.60
N ARG A 80 -6.42 -9.96 -2.41
CA ARG A 80 -7.81 -10.11 -2.86
C ARG A 80 -7.90 -10.14 -4.39
N VAL A 81 -7.17 -9.28 -5.10
CA VAL A 81 -7.17 -9.22 -6.57
C VAL A 81 -6.69 -10.54 -7.18
N VAL A 82 -5.60 -11.12 -6.62
CA VAL A 82 -5.08 -12.41 -7.09
C VAL A 82 -6.09 -13.54 -6.82
N GLN A 83 -6.72 -13.56 -5.65
CA GLN A 83 -7.78 -14.54 -5.33
C GLN A 83 -9.00 -14.39 -6.24
N LEU A 84 -9.37 -13.16 -6.60
CA LEU A 84 -10.48 -12.84 -7.48
C LEU A 84 -10.15 -12.97 -8.98
N ARG A 85 -8.98 -13.51 -9.33
CA ARG A 85 -8.51 -13.65 -10.72
C ARG A 85 -8.61 -12.33 -11.49
N PHE A 86 -8.15 -11.23 -10.89
CA PHE A 86 -8.13 -9.89 -11.49
C PHE A 86 -9.52 -9.26 -11.73
N ARG A 87 -10.59 -9.87 -11.23
CA ARG A 87 -11.97 -9.34 -11.31
C ARG A 87 -12.29 -8.49 -10.09
N ALA A 88 -11.59 -7.38 -9.94
CA ALA A 88 -11.81 -6.43 -8.86
C ALA A 88 -11.86 -5.00 -9.41
N CYS A 89 -12.71 -4.14 -8.86
CA CYS A 89 -12.77 -2.74 -9.25
C CYS A 89 -11.40 -2.07 -9.06
N THR A 90 -10.93 -1.31 -10.05
CA THR A 90 -9.63 -0.60 -10.00
C THR A 90 -9.60 0.55 -8.99
N GLU A 91 -10.76 1.08 -8.61
CA GLU A 91 -10.87 2.20 -7.67
C GLU A 91 -10.97 1.72 -6.21
N CYS A 92 -11.88 0.78 -5.91
CA CYS A 92 -12.18 0.37 -4.54
C CYS A 92 -11.77 -1.07 -4.19
N GLY A 93 -11.36 -1.88 -5.17
CA GLY A 93 -10.99 -3.28 -4.95
C GLY A 93 -12.16 -4.24 -4.69
N TYR A 94 -13.41 -3.80 -4.87
CA TYR A 94 -14.59 -4.66 -4.71
C TYR A 94 -14.62 -5.78 -5.75
N SER A 95 -15.13 -6.96 -5.36
CA SER A 95 -15.22 -8.12 -6.25
C SER A 95 -16.25 -7.93 -7.35
N LEU A 96 -15.80 -8.05 -8.60
CA LEU A 96 -16.66 -8.07 -9.78
C LEU A 96 -16.93 -9.51 -10.23
N HIS A 97 -16.96 -10.46 -9.28
CA HIS A 97 -17.34 -11.82 -9.59
C HIS A 97 -18.87 -11.94 -9.71
N GLY A 98 -19.37 -12.52 -10.80
CA GLY A 98 -20.81 -12.75 -11.01
C GLY A 98 -21.61 -11.52 -11.49
N VAL A 99 -20.97 -10.38 -11.71
CA VAL A 99 -21.61 -9.19 -12.33
C VAL A 99 -21.46 -9.21 -13.85
N ALA A 100 -22.20 -8.34 -14.54
CA ALA A 100 -22.15 -8.19 -16.00
C ALA A 100 -20.74 -7.78 -16.49
N GLN A 101 -20.48 -8.02 -17.78
CA GLN A 101 -19.22 -7.63 -18.47
C GLN A 101 -18.92 -6.13 -18.32
N GLU A 102 -19.95 -5.29 -18.29
CA GLU A 102 -19.83 -3.85 -18.10
C GLU A 102 -20.90 -3.36 -17.12
N GLY A 103 -20.62 -2.28 -16.40
CA GLY A 103 -21.56 -1.74 -15.44
C GLY A 103 -20.97 -0.69 -14.52
N LYS A 104 -21.62 -0.50 -13.37
CA LYS A 104 -21.12 0.33 -12.27
C LYS A 104 -20.81 -0.55 -11.07
N CYS A 105 -19.72 -0.24 -10.39
CA CYS A 105 -19.36 -0.90 -9.14
C CYS A 105 -20.43 -0.59 -8.07
N PRO A 106 -20.96 -1.60 -7.36
CA PRO A 106 -22.00 -1.37 -6.35
C PRO A 106 -21.50 -0.62 -5.10
N GLU A 107 -20.19 -0.66 -4.83
CA GLU A 107 -19.59 0.04 -3.68
C GLU A 107 -19.30 1.51 -3.99
N CYS A 108 -18.56 1.79 -5.07
CA CYS A 108 -18.05 3.13 -5.36
C CYS A 108 -18.77 3.83 -6.53
N GLY A 109 -19.67 3.15 -7.24
CA GLY A 109 -20.38 3.69 -8.40
C GLY A 109 -19.51 3.86 -9.67
N ALA A 110 -18.21 3.56 -9.61
CA ALA A 110 -17.30 3.69 -10.74
C ALA A 110 -17.74 2.79 -11.91
N ARG A 111 -17.70 3.32 -13.14
CA ARG A 111 -17.94 2.51 -14.34
C ARG A 111 -16.79 1.54 -14.54
N TYR A 112 -17.11 0.31 -14.91
CA TYR A 112 -16.12 -0.71 -15.23
C TYR A 112 -16.50 -1.44 -16.51
N GLU A 113 -15.47 -1.97 -17.16
CA GLU A 113 -15.52 -2.93 -18.25
C GLU A 113 -14.56 -4.05 -17.84
N LEU A 114 -15.09 -5.26 -17.63
CA LEU A 114 -14.39 -6.33 -16.93
C LEU A 114 -13.07 -6.67 -17.62
N ASP A 115 -13.06 -6.74 -18.95
CA ASP A 115 -11.86 -7.02 -19.75
C ASP A 115 -10.81 -5.90 -19.65
N ARG A 116 -11.23 -4.64 -19.56
CA ARG A 116 -10.32 -3.51 -19.33
C ARG A 116 -9.77 -3.53 -17.91
N THR A 117 -10.60 -3.83 -16.93
CA THR A 117 -10.21 -3.96 -15.52
C THR A 117 -9.22 -5.09 -15.30
N ILE A 118 -9.43 -6.26 -15.90
CA ILE A 118 -8.50 -7.40 -15.84
C ILE A 118 -7.14 -7.00 -16.41
N ARG A 119 -7.11 -6.37 -17.60
CA ARG A 119 -5.86 -5.90 -18.23
C ARG A 119 -5.13 -4.87 -17.37
N ALA A 120 -5.86 -3.92 -16.79
CA ALA A 120 -5.28 -2.89 -15.92
C ALA A 120 -4.55 -3.52 -14.72
N TRP A 121 -5.16 -4.51 -14.06
CA TRP A 121 -4.52 -5.21 -12.94
C TRP A 121 -3.33 -6.06 -13.37
N GLN A 122 -3.38 -6.70 -14.54
CA GLN A 122 -2.24 -7.44 -15.08
C GLN A 122 -1.05 -6.50 -15.31
N THR A 123 -1.27 -5.37 -16.00
CA THR A 123 -0.21 -4.36 -16.24
C THR A 123 0.35 -3.79 -14.95
N TRP A 124 -0.47 -3.66 -13.90
CA TRP A 124 -0.02 -3.15 -12.61
C TRP A 124 0.85 -4.16 -11.83
N LEU A 125 0.53 -5.46 -11.91
CA LEU A 125 1.34 -6.51 -11.26
C LEU A 125 2.63 -6.84 -12.00
N ASP A 126 2.71 -6.58 -13.31
CA ASP A 126 3.91 -6.81 -14.11
C ASP A 126 4.99 -5.72 -13.93
N ARG A 127 4.69 -4.64 -13.20
CA ARG A 127 5.59 -3.49 -12.96
C ARG A 127 6.32 -3.61 -11.62
#